data_AF-A0A379KMC4-F1
#
_entry.id   AF-A0A379KMC4-F1
#
_cell.length_a   1.000
_cell.length_b   1.000
_cell.length_c   1.000
_cell.angle_alpha   90.00
_cell.angle_beta   90.00
_cell.angle_gamma   90.00
#
_symmetry.space_group_name_H-M   'P 1'
#
loop_
_entity.id
_entity.type
_entity.pdbx_description
1 polymer ?
#
loop_
_entity_poly.entity_id
_entity_poly.type
_entity_poly.pdbx_seq_one_letter_code
_entity_poly.pdbx_strand_id
1 'polypeptide(L)'
;MLAMPQPLWFTQMIEYEVPATRQEALAHALVIRAEELASRFEGLQEVSIQASDDGSRVLQCLQWQSRQAWVAATASFVEEPFLEIVRRHQARSVNFAAYQALRSLARGVDGGLHCQVGAPQAYQGA
;
A
#
# COMPACT_ATOMS: atom_id res chain seq x y z
N MET A 1 -8.92 -10.10 28.24
CA MET A 1 -7.63 -9.48 27.87
C MET A 1 -7.80 -8.89 26.47
N LEU A 2 -7.57 -7.59 26.32
CA LEU A 2 -7.86 -6.87 25.08
C LEU A 2 -6.63 -6.91 24.18
N ALA A 3 -6.78 -7.37 22.93
CA ALA A 3 -5.78 -7.08 21.91
C ALA A 3 -5.59 -5.55 21.81
N MET A 4 -4.37 -5.09 21.51
CA MET A 4 -4.14 -3.66 21.32
C MET A 4 -4.92 -3.19 20.09
N PRO A 5 -5.71 -2.10 20.17
CA PRO A 5 -6.53 -1.62 19.07
C PRO A 5 -5.70 -1.51 17.79
N GLN A 6 -6.02 -2.34 16.80
CA GLN A 6 -5.42 -2.22 15.49
C GLN A 6 -6.03 -1.04 14.74
N PRO A 7 -5.20 -0.13 14.20
CA PRO A 7 -5.70 0.98 13.43
C PRO A 7 -6.32 0.48 12.11
N LEU A 8 -7.47 1.05 11.74
CA LEU A 8 -8.09 0.82 10.44
C LEU A 8 -7.52 1.83 9.44
N TRP A 9 -6.66 1.37 8.55
CA TRP A 9 -5.97 2.22 7.59
C TRP A 9 -6.70 2.35 6.26
N PHE A 10 -6.43 3.46 5.59
CA PHE A 10 -6.77 3.64 4.18
C PHE A 10 -5.68 3.01 3.33
N THR A 11 -6.02 2.01 2.51
CA THR A 11 -5.05 1.26 1.71
C THR A 11 -5.15 1.68 0.25
N GLN A 12 -4.03 2.13 -0.32
CA GLN A 12 -3.84 2.22 -1.76
C GLN A 12 -3.18 0.93 -2.24
N MET A 13 -3.73 0.34 -3.30
CA MET A 13 -3.23 -0.87 -3.93
C MET A 13 -2.87 -0.57 -5.39
N ILE A 14 -1.66 -0.94 -5.79
CA ILE A 14 -1.15 -0.76 -7.14
C ILE A 14 -0.62 -2.10 -7.64
N GLU A 15 -1.23 -2.65 -8.67
CA GLU A 15 -0.78 -3.89 -9.30
C GLU A 15 -0.13 -3.58 -10.64
N TYR A 16 1.06 -4.14 -10.86
CA TYR A 16 1.85 -3.98 -12.07
C TYR A 16 1.94 -5.34 -12.76
N GLU A 17 1.48 -5.45 -14.01
CA GLU A 17 1.77 -6.61 -14.85
C GLU A 17 3.12 -6.41 -15.54
N VAL A 18 4.03 -7.36 -15.39
CA VAL A 18 5.41 -7.24 -15.89
C VAL A 18 5.94 -8.54 -16.48
N PRO A 19 6.96 -8.48 -17.36
CA PRO A 19 7.73 -9.66 -17.72
C PRO A 19 8.38 -10.30 -16.48
N ALA A 20 8.38 -11.62 -16.38
CA ALA A 20 8.96 -12.35 -15.24
C ALA A 20 10.42 -11.97 -14.95
N THR A 21 11.21 -11.70 -15.99
CA THR A 21 12.60 -11.25 -15.87
C THR A 21 12.78 -9.85 -15.27
N ARG A 22 11.68 -9.10 -15.07
CA ARG A 22 11.67 -7.74 -14.51
C ARG A 22 10.96 -7.66 -13.15
N GLN A 23 10.29 -8.71 -12.70
CA GLN A 23 9.47 -8.71 -11.48
C GLN A 23 10.27 -8.29 -10.24
N GLU A 24 11.39 -8.96 -9.98
CA GLU A 24 12.25 -8.65 -8.82
C GLU A 24 12.87 -7.26 -8.92
N ALA A 25 13.35 -6.89 -10.10
CA ALA A 25 13.94 -5.57 -10.33
C ALA A 25 12.93 -4.43 -10.12
N LEU A 26 11.66 -4.63 -10.52
CA LEU A 26 10.59 -3.69 -10.24
C LEU A 26 10.30 -3.64 -8.73
N ALA A 27 10.20 -4.79 -8.06
CA ALA A 27 9.96 -4.85 -6.63
C ALA A 27 10.99 -4.03 -5.84
N HIS A 28 12.28 -4.16 -6.19
CA HIS A 28 13.36 -3.37 -5.59
C HIS A 28 13.22 -1.86 -5.86
N ALA A 29 12.86 -1.47 -7.08
CA ALA A 29 12.62 -0.05 -7.41
C ALA A 29 11.44 0.54 -6.64
N LEU A 30 10.39 -0.26 -6.41
CA LEU A 30 9.24 0.15 -5.60
C LEU A 30 9.57 0.28 -4.12
N VAL A 31 10.53 -0.51 -3.58
CA VAL A 31 11.03 -0.35 -2.20
C VAL A 31 11.68 1.02 -2.05
N ILE A 32 12.63 1.37 -2.92
CA ILE A 32 13.32 2.67 -2.86
C ILE A 32 12.31 3.82 -2.91
N ARG A 33 11.35 3.76 -3.85
CA ARG A 33 10.29 4.76 -3.93
C ARG A 33 9.44 4.83 -2.65
N ALA A 34 9.13 3.68 -2.04
CA ALA A 34 8.35 3.61 -0.82
C ALA A 34 9.10 4.22 0.39
N GLU A 35 10.41 4.02 0.48
CA GLU A 35 11.25 4.63 1.52
C GLU A 35 11.30 6.16 1.36
N GLU A 36 11.44 6.66 0.13
CA GLU A 36 11.39 8.10 -0.17
C GLU A 36 10.03 8.69 0.25
N LEU A 37 8.93 8.03 -0.09
CA LEU A 37 7.59 8.43 0.32
C LEU A 37 7.45 8.45 1.85
N ALA A 38 7.89 7.40 2.53
CA ALA A 38 7.81 7.30 3.98
C ALA A 38 8.63 8.40 4.69
N SER A 39 9.76 8.81 4.11
CA SER A 39 10.57 9.91 4.65
C SER A 39 9.89 11.29 4.55
N ARG A 40 8.98 11.45 3.58
CA ARG A 40 8.28 12.72 3.31
C ARG A 40 6.91 12.79 3.98
N PHE A 41 6.25 11.65 4.18
CA PHE A 41 4.85 11.58 4.60
C PHE A 41 4.68 10.68 5.82
N GLU A 42 4.69 11.27 7.01
CA GLU A 42 4.42 10.56 8.27
C GLU A 42 3.05 9.86 8.29
N GLY A 43 2.11 10.30 7.44
CA GLY A 43 0.81 9.67 7.27
C GLY A 43 0.85 8.30 6.60
N LEU A 44 1.96 7.93 5.94
CA LEU A 44 2.20 6.58 5.42
C LEU A 44 2.68 5.68 6.55
N GLN A 45 1.90 4.65 6.90
CA GLN A 45 2.12 3.82 8.09
C GLN A 45 2.82 2.50 7.76
N GLU A 46 2.45 1.88 6.64
CA GLU A 46 3.02 0.60 6.22
C GLU A 46 3.03 0.52 4.70
N VAL A 47 4.05 -0.15 4.14
CA VAL A 47 4.11 -0.50 2.73
C VAL A 47 4.48 -1.97 2.60
N SER A 48 3.75 -2.70 1.78
CA SER A 48 4.11 -4.07 1.38
C SER A 48 4.31 -4.14 -0.12
N ILE A 49 5.34 -4.88 -0.55
CA ILE A 49 5.59 -5.18 -1.96
C ILE A 49 5.63 -6.71 -2.09
N GLN A 50 4.76 -7.24 -2.94
CA GLN A 50 4.56 -8.68 -3.11
C GLN A 50 4.77 -9.03 -4.57
N ALA A 51 5.45 -10.14 -4.83
CA ALA A 51 5.56 -10.73 -6.15
C ALA A 51 4.47 -11.80 -6.28
N SER A 52 3.79 -11.88 -7.43
CA SER A 52 2.94 -13.03 -7.72
C SER A 52 3.77 -14.28 -7.95
N ASP A 53 3.29 -15.43 -7.49
CA ASP A 53 3.97 -16.73 -7.63
C ASP A 53 4.20 -17.13 -9.09
N ASP A 54 3.35 -16.67 -10.01
CA ASP A 54 3.47 -16.91 -11.45
C ASP A 54 4.52 -16.03 -12.15
N GLY A 55 5.19 -15.15 -11.40
CA GLY A 55 6.23 -14.25 -11.91
C GLY A 55 5.69 -13.05 -12.69
N SER A 56 4.38 -12.94 -12.94
CA SER A 56 3.83 -12.00 -13.92
C SER A 56 3.39 -10.65 -13.34
N ARG A 57 3.36 -10.51 -12.01
CA ARG A 57 2.87 -9.29 -11.35
C ARG A 57 3.69 -8.88 -10.14
N VAL A 58 3.66 -7.59 -9.84
CA VAL A 58 4.09 -7.03 -8.55
C VAL A 58 2.90 -6.26 -7.97
N LEU A 59 2.60 -6.49 -6.70
CA LEU A 59 1.55 -5.80 -5.95
C LEU A 59 2.20 -4.90 -4.90
N GLN A 60 1.93 -3.60 -4.97
CA GLN A 60 2.29 -2.63 -3.94
C GLN A 60 1.04 -2.23 -3.16
N CYS A 61 1.08 -2.40 -1.83
CA CYS A 61 0.07 -1.88 -0.92
C CYS A 61 0.69 -0.80 -0.05
N LEU A 62 0.13 0.41 -0.07
CA LEU A 62 0.50 1.52 0.80
C LEU A 62 -0.64 1.79 1.78
N GLN A 63 -0.38 1.67 3.07
CA GLN A 63 -1.37 1.88 4.12
C GLN A 63 -1.14 3.23 4.77
N TRP A 64 -2.17 4.06 4.70
CA TRP A 64 -2.18 5.43 5.16
C TRP A 64 -3.04 5.55 6.41
N GLN A 65 -2.65 6.44 7.32
CA GLN A 65 -3.38 6.73 8.54
C GLN A 65 -4.84 7.14 8.26
N SER A 66 -5.08 7.82 7.14
CA SER A 66 -6.41 8.22 6.68
C SER A 66 -6.41 8.50 5.18
N ARG A 67 -7.62 8.60 4.58
CA ARG A 67 -7.79 9.08 3.21
C ARG A 67 -7.24 10.50 3.04
N GLN A 68 -7.41 11.37 4.02
CA GLN A 68 -6.92 12.76 3.95
C GLN A 68 -5.40 12.82 3.89
N ALA A 69 -4.71 11.99 4.67
CA ALA A 69 -3.25 11.88 4.62
C ALA A 69 -2.78 11.44 3.22
N TRP A 70 -3.46 10.45 2.63
CA TRP A 70 -3.20 10.04 1.25
C TRP A 70 -3.45 11.17 0.23
N VAL A 71 -4.60 11.84 0.29
CA VAL A 71 -4.92 12.95 -0.64
C VAL A 71 -3.88 14.07 -0.54
N ALA A 72 -3.44 14.42 0.67
CA ALA A 72 -2.38 15.41 0.85
C ALA A 72 -1.06 14.98 0.20
N ALA A 73 -0.69 13.70 0.30
CA ALA A 73 0.49 13.16 -0.36
C ALA A 73 0.35 13.09 -1.88
N THR A 74 -0.85 12.83 -2.42
CA THR A 74 -1.04 12.70 -3.89
C THR A 74 -0.65 13.94 -4.67
N ALA A 75 -0.69 15.12 -4.05
CA ALA A 75 -0.24 16.37 -4.68
C ALA A 75 1.26 16.33 -5.07
N SER A 76 2.10 15.58 -4.35
CA SER A 76 3.52 15.43 -4.68
C SER A 76 3.80 14.32 -5.68
N PHE A 77 2.83 13.46 -5.99
CA PHE A 77 3.07 12.29 -6.86
C PHE A 77 3.39 12.70 -8.30
N VAL A 78 3.05 13.93 -8.70
CA VAL A 78 3.42 14.52 -10.00
C VAL A 78 4.94 14.69 -10.13
N GLU A 79 5.65 14.87 -9.01
CA GLU A 79 7.10 15.04 -8.96
C GLU A 79 7.86 13.70 -8.99
N GLU A 80 7.15 12.58 -8.84
CA GLU A 80 7.79 11.28 -8.69
C GLU A 80 8.09 10.62 -10.04
N PRO A 81 9.18 9.84 -10.14
CA PRO A 81 9.57 9.13 -11.35
C PRO A 81 8.69 7.90 -11.65
N PHE A 82 7.42 7.92 -11.25
CA PHE A 82 6.50 6.78 -11.37
C PHE A 82 6.42 6.25 -12.81
N LEU A 83 6.21 7.15 -13.79
CA LEU A 83 6.16 6.75 -15.20
C LEU A 83 7.50 6.22 -15.72
N GLU A 84 8.62 6.68 -15.15
CA GLU A 84 9.94 6.18 -15.50
C GLU A 84 10.13 4.74 -14.99
N ILE A 85 9.74 4.46 -13.74
CA ILE A 85 9.76 3.10 -13.17
C ILE A 85 8.92 2.16 -14.05
N VAL A 86 7.69 2.54 -14.37
CA VAL A 86 6.79 1.75 -15.24
C VAL A 86 7.45 1.43 -16.58
N ARG A 87 8.03 2.43 -17.25
CA ARG A 87 8.72 2.25 -18.54
C ARG A 87 9.98 1.41 -18.43
N ARG A 88 10.85 1.70 -17.44
CA ARG A 88 12.15 1.03 -17.24
C ARG A 88 11.99 -0.46 -17.00
N HIS A 89 10.94 -0.85 -16.26
CA HIS A 89 10.66 -2.24 -15.94
C HIS A 89 9.68 -2.91 -16.92
N GLN A 90 9.28 -2.20 -17.98
CA GLN A 90 8.43 -2.72 -19.05
C GLN A 90 7.08 -3.24 -18.53
N ALA A 91 6.50 -2.55 -17.55
CA ALA A 91 5.18 -2.90 -17.06
C ALA A 91 4.16 -2.70 -18.18
N ARG A 92 3.36 -3.73 -18.43
CA ARG A 92 2.38 -3.79 -19.52
C ARG A 92 1.08 -3.09 -19.14
N SER A 93 0.70 -3.22 -17.88
CA SER A 93 -0.47 -2.58 -17.31
C SER A 93 -0.17 -2.19 -15.86
N VAL A 94 -0.86 -1.16 -15.39
CA VAL A 94 -0.86 -0.76 -13.98
C VAL A 94 -2.30 -0.51 -13.56
N ASN A 95 -2.75 -1.23 -12.53
CA ASN A 95 -4.09 -1.09 -11.96
C ASN A 95 -4.02 -0.43 -10.59
N PHE A 96 -4.89 0.55 -10.36
CA PHE A 96 -4.98 1.28 -9.09
C PHE A 96 -6.31 1.00 -8.42
N ALA A 97 -6.26 0.70 -7.14
CA ALA A 97 -7.44 0.60 -6.29
C ALA A 97 -7.17 1.22 -4.93
N ALA A 98 -8.23 1.62 -4.24
CA ALA A 98 -8.11 2.15 -2.88
C ALA A 98 -9.28 1.70 -2.02
N TYR A 99 -9.00 1.42 -0.75
CA TYR A 99 -9.93 0.79 0.17
C TYR A 99 -9.83 1.43 1.55
N GLN A 100 -10.96 1.69 2.18
CA GLN A 100 -11.01 1.96 3.61
C GLN A 100 -11.14 0.62 4.35
N ALA A 101 -10.20 0.29 5.22
CA ALA A 101 -10.35 -0.88 6.08
C ALA A 101 -11.58 -0.70 6.97
N LEU A 102 -12.52 -1.65 6.90
CA LEU A 102 -13.71 -1.65 7.75
C LEU A 102 -13.46 -2.46 9.03
N ARG A 103 -12.66 -3.53 8.93
CA ARG A 103 -12.29 -4.43 10.03
C ARG A 103 -10.86 -4.92 9.81
N SER A 104 -10.14 -5.16 10.89
CA SER A 104 -8.83 -5.82 10.88
C SER A 104 -8.84 -6.95 11.90
N LEU A 105 -8.17 -8.05 11.55
CA LEU A 105 -7.90 -9.16 12.46
C LEU A 105 -6.39 -9.30 12.63
N ALA A 106 -5.95 -9.45 13.88
CA ALA A 106 -4.57 -9.84 14.16
C ALA A 106 -4.49 -10.85 15.30
N ARG A 107 -3.35 -11.53 15.36
CA ARG A 107 -3.08 -12.48 16.43
C ARG A 107 -2.85 -11.73 17.74
N GLY A 108 -3.64 -12.07 18.75
CA GLY A 108 -3.42 -11.64 20.11
C GLY A 108 -2.29 -12.42 20.79
N VAL A 109 -1.98 -12.03 22.03
CA VAL A 109 -0.98 -12.72 22.88
C VAL A 109 -1.39 -14.16 23.23
N ASP A 110 -2.66 -14.50 23.08
CA ASP A 110 -3.22 -15.84 23.25
C ASP A 110 -3.11 -16.71 21.99
N GLY A 111 -2.57 -16.16 20.89
CA GLY A 111 -2.46 -16.83 19.59
C GLY A 111 -3.76 -16.84 18.77
N GLY A 112 -4.88 -16.36 19.32
CA GLY A 112 -6.16 -16.24 18.62
C GLY A 112 -6.15 -15.10 17.62
N LEU A 113 -6.85 -15.27 16.48
CA LEU A 113 -7.13 -14.19 15.53
C LEU A 113 -8.35 -13.41 16.01
N HIS A 114 -8.13 -12.17 16.46
CA HIS A 114 -9.19 -11.33 17.01
C HIS A 114 -9.49 -10.18 16.08
N CYS A 115 -10.78 -10.00 15.77
CA CYS A 115 -11.25 -8.83 15.05
C CYS A 115 -11.38 -7.65 16.00
N GLN A 116 -10.82 -6.51 15.63
CA GLN A 116 -11.05 -5.27 16.33
C GLN A 116 -11.68 -4.24 15.41
N VAL A 117 -12.76 -3.65 15.91
CA VAL A 117 -13.49 -2.58 15.23
C VAL A 117 -12.81 -1.28 15.63
N GLY A 118 -11.95 -0.74 14.76
CA GLY A 118 -11.56 0.66 14.89
C GLY A 118 -12.83 1.52 14.81
N ALA A 119 -12.84 2.67 15.50
CA ALA A 119 -13.95 3.60 15.38
C ALA A 119 -14.14 3.93 13.89
N PRO A 120 -15.38 3.90 13.36
CA PRO A 120 -15.61 4.23 11.96
C PRO A 120 -15.12 5.65 11.71
N GLN A 121 -14.03 5.81 10.96
CA GLN A 121 -13.73 7.08 10.31
C GLN A 121 -14.84 7.26 9.29
N ALA A 122 -15.79 8.14 9.60
CA ALA A 122 -16.94 8.42 8.77
C ALA A 122 -16.47 8.62 7.33
N TYR A 123 -17.00 7.79 6.43
CA TYR A 123 -16.82 7.98 4.99
C TYR A 123 -17.31 9.39 4.65
N GLN A 124 -16.38 10.32 4.47
CA GLN A 124 -16.66 11.64 3.92
C GLN A 124 -16.28 11.57 2.45
N GLY A 125 -17.17 10.97 1.67
CA GLY A 125 -17.09 10.99 0.22
C GLY A 125 -17.12 12.44 -0.27
N ALA A 126 -16.37 12.69 -1.35
CA ALA A 126 -16.63 13.78 -2.29
C ALA A 126 -17.22 13.14 -3.54
#